data_AF-A0A8X6ML82-F1
#
_entry.id   AF-A0A8X6ML82-F1
#
_cell.length_a   1.000
_cell.length_b   1.000
_cell.length_c   1.000
_cell.angle_alpha   90.00
_cell.angle_beta   90.00
_cell.angle_gamma   90.00
#
_symmetry.space_group_name_H-M   'P 1'
#
loop_
_entity.id
_entity.type
_entity.pdbx_description
1 polymer ?
#
loop_
_entity_poly.entity_id
_entity_poly.type
_entity_poly.pdbx_seq_one_letter_code
_entity_poly.pdbx_strand_id
1 'polypeptide(L)'
;MVLRKWQIKSVKLREVWRRASIETQEDKTIEVGCGAPTKVLGLAWDPDMVFFDFSKLINILVNGCSTKRFILQIVTSWLAYASVASYGCVVFLRGVTHDNRVIVKFVCSKSRVVPLKSLTLPRLELLGCLLSVRLSKQGSKCLKFEAKLYFCTDSNICAYWIKAPFLDDNNVLRVRGRFEESEFSTNEIHPILLPNQSKFTELLIFRECNKAYHGGVCATLAKIRSRYWMPRGRHTVKKVLKDCLICRKYYLKTAQLITAQLPKNKVLENPPLTVTGIDFTGLNFRSEKDSQQKFYITLFTCVDTRALHNELITDMTTKRFISSLRRFLARWGSCKVVILDNAKSFKTTDNILKEFSKIIVDLD
;
A
#
# COMPACT_ATOMS: atom_id res chain seq x y z
N MET A 1 10.89 27.42 11.41
CA MET A 1 11.43 28.25 10.31
C MET A 1 10.43 29.35 10.00
N VAL A 2 10.78 30.61 10.24
CA VAL A 2 9.89 31.76 9.98
C VAL A 2 9.87 32.04 8.47
N LEU A 3 8.72 31.87 7.83
CA LEU A 3 8.51 32.15 6.40
C LEU A 3 8.63 33.67 6.16
N ARG A 4 9.58 34.12 5.33
CA ARG A 4 9.67 35.52 4.91
C ARG A 4 8.74 35.80 3.72
N LYS A 5 8.05 36.95 3.76
CA LYS A 5 7.09 37.42 2.75
C LYS A 5 7.77 37.70 1.40
N TRP A 6 7.06 37.44 0.30
CA TRP A 6 7.54 37.49 -1.09
C TRP A 6 7.86 38.93 -1.54
N GLN A 7 8.99 39.13 -2.25
CA GLN A 7 9.37 40.41 -2.89
C GLN A 7 9.18 40.35 -4.41
N ILE A 8 8.51 41.34 -5.01
CA ILE A 8 8.23 41.42 -6.46
C ILE A 8 8.53 42.82 -7.00
N LYS A 9 9.28 42.87 -8.11
CA LYS A 9 9.68 44.13 -8.79
C LYS A 9 8.61 44.70 -9.74
N SER A 10 7.61 43.91 -10.15
CA SER A 10 6.56 44.35 -11.08
C SER A 10 5.47 45.17 -10.38
N VAL A 11 5.24 46.39 -10.86
CA VAL A 11 4.22 47.32 -10.32
C VAL A 11 2.80 46.82 -10.58
N LYS A 12 2.52 46.33 -11.80
CA LYS A 12 1.22 45.75 -12.17
C LYS A 12 0.83 44.56 -11.29
N LEU A 13 1.78 43.70 -10.93
CA LEU A 13 1.50 42.55 -10.08
C LEU A 13 1.24 42.94 -8.62
N ARG A 14 1.94 43.98 -8.11
CA ARG A 14 1.72 44.52 -6.76
C ARG A 14 0.30 45.05 -6.58
N GLU A 15 -0.27 45.68 -7.61
CA GLU A 15 -1.67 46.16 -7.56
C GLU A 15 -2.69 45.02 -7.53
N VAL A 16 -2.48 43.98 -8.33
CA VAL A 16 -3.34 42.78 -8.32
C VAL A 16 -3.31 42.11 -6.95
N TRP A 17 -2.14 42.04 -6.31
CA TRP A 17 -1.98 41.40 -5.00
C TRP A 17 -2.52 42.23 -3.84
N ARG A 18 -2.43 43.57 -3.92
CA ARG A 18 -3.13 44.48 -2.98
C ARG A 18 -4.64 44.30 -3.03
N ARG A 19 -5.23 44.15 -4.22
CA ARG A 19 -6.67 43.90 -4.37
C ARG A 19 -7.11 42.55 -3.77
N ALA A 20 -6.17 41.60 -3.65
CA ALA A 20 -6.40 40.30 -3.04
C ALA A 20 -6.01 40.24 -1.55
N SER A 21 -5.71 41.38 -0.92
CA SER A 21 -5.33 41.50 0.51
C SER A 21 -4.08 40.71 0.92
N ILE A 22 -3.10 40.57 0.01
CA ILE A 22 -1.81 39.92 0.30
C ILE A 22 -0.76 41.00 0.62
N GLU A 23 -0.20 40.99 1.85
CA GLU A 23 0.78 41.99 2.31
C GLU A 23 2.18 41.80 1.69
N THR A 24 2.74 42.86 1.10
CA THR A 24 4.12 42.92 0.56
C THR A 24 4.96 43.97 1.29
N GLN A 25 6.25 43.70 1.53
CA GLN A 25 7.19 44.67 2.14
C GLN A 25 7.64 45.74 1.12
N GLU A 26 7.77 47.00 1.55
CA GLU A 26 8.34 48.10 0.75
C GLU A 26 9.87 48.09 0.76
N ASP A 27 10.45 48.54 -0.35
CA ASP A 27 11.88 48.45 -0.66
C ASP A 27 12.72 49.31 0.30
N LYS A 28 13.52 48.69 1.17
CA LYS A 28 14.74 49.35 1.67
C LYS A 28 15.77 49.27 0.55
N THR A 29 16.13 50.41 -0.02
CA THR A 29 17.25 50.53 -0.96
C THR A 29 18.53 50.09 -0.26
N ILE A 30 19.01 48.90 -0.61
CA ILE A 30 20.35 48.43 -0.26
C ILE A 30 21.26 48.95 -1.37
N GLU A 31 22.14 49.90 -1.05
CA GLU A 31 23.26 50.23 -1.93
C GLU A 31 24.15 48.99 -2.06
N VAL A 32 24.20 48.44 -3.29
CA VAL A 32 24.98 47.26 -3.61
C VAL A 32 26.41 47.71 -3.89
N GLY A 33 27.26 47.66 -2.87
CA GLY A 33 28.70 47.69 -3.06
C GLY A 33 29.11 46.54 -4.01
N CYS A 34 29.84 46.90 -5.07
CA CYS A 34 30.36 45.97 -6.05
C CYS A 34 31.23 44.92 -5.34
N GLY A 35 30.81 43.65 -5.31
CA GLY A 35 31.59 42.53 -4.76
C GLY A 35 30.90 41.59 -3.78
N ALA A 36 29.63 41.78 -3.42
CA ALA A 36 28.93 40.84 -2.53
C ALA A 36 28.08 39.80 -3.30
N PRO A 37 28.20 38.48 -3.00
CA PRO A 37 27.44 37.43 -3.67
C PRO A 37 25.95 37.55 -3.32
N THR A 38 25.12 37.76 -4.34
CA THR A 38 23.68 37.86 -4.15
C THR A 38 23.08 36.47 -3.92
N LYS A 39 22.50 36.26 -2.72
CA LYS A 39 21.87 34.99 -2.33
C LYS A 39 20.50 34.84 -2.99
N VAL A 40 20.35 33.83 -3.84
CA VAL A 40 19.05 33.23 -4.16
C VAL A 40 19.13 31.76 -3.77
N LEU A 41 18.24 31.33 -2.86
CA LEU A 41 18.18 29.97 -2.30
C LEU A 41 19.42 29.51 -1.46
N GLY A 42 20.22 30.44 -0.95
CA GLY A 42 21.19 30.16 0.12
C GLY A 42 22.59 29.71 -0.29
N LEU A 43 22.95 29.74 -1.57
CA LEU A 43 24.33 29.54 -2.04
C LEU A 43 24.86 30.81 -2.71
N ALA A 44 26.16 31.10 -2.50
CA ALA A 44 26.89 32.19 -3.13
C ALA A 44 27.35 31.77 -4.54
N TRP A 45 27.22 32.66 -5.51
CA TRP A 45 27.68 32.48 -6.89
C TRP A 45 28.55 33.67 -7.28
N ASP A 46 29.65 33.40 -7.98
CA ASP A 46 30.52 34.39 -8.58
C ASP A 46 30.00 34.74 -10.00
N PRO A 47 29.66 36.00 -10.32
CA PRO A 47 28.77 36.32 -11.43
C PRO A 47 29.51 36.91 -12.64
N ASP A 48 30.01 36.06 -13.54
CA ASP A 48 30.22 36.50 -14.93
C ASP A 48 28.91 36.29 -15.72
N MET A 49 27.87 37.06 -15.36
CA MET A 49 26.58 37.07 -16.07
C MET A 49 26.58 38.07 -17.22
N VAL A 50 26.51 37.56 -18.45
CA VAL A 50 26.16 38.34 -19.65
C VAL A 50 24.67 38.20 -19.93
N PHE A 51 23.92 39.30 -19.87
CA PHE A 51 22.55 39.39 -20.39
C PHE A 51 22.56 39.43 -21.93
N PHE A 52 21.68 38.69 -22.60
CA PHE A 52 21.53 38.80 -24.05
C PHE A 52 20.07 38.88 -24.46
N ASP A 53 19.80 39.92 -25.23
CA ASP A 53 18.54 40.27 -25.89
C ASP A 53 18.25 39.32 -27.08
N PHE A 54 16.98 38.99 -27.27
CA PHE A 54 16.45 38.08 -28.29
C PHE A 54 16.80 38.55 -29.72
N SER A 55 16.98 39.85 -29.91
CA SER A 55 17.29 40.50 -31.18
C SER A 55 18.65 40.10 -31.80
N LYS A 56 19.64 39.72 -30.97
CA LYS A 56 20.97 39.31 -31.48
C LYS A 56 21.02 37.85 -31.95
N LEU A 57 20.11 36.99 -31.49
CA LEU A 57 20.05 35.59 -31.94
C LEU A 57 19.59 35.48 -33.40
N ILE A 58 18.63 36.32 -33.80
CA ILE A 58 18.15 36.39 -35.19
C ILE A 58 19.26 36.94 -36.10
N ASN A 59 19.99 37.98 -35.68
CA ASN A 59 21.11 38.50 -36.47
C ASN A 59 22.26 37.49 -36.67
N ILE A 60 22.53 36.62 -35.70
CA ILE A 60 23.57 35.58 -35.83
C ILE A 60 23.13 34.45 -36.78
N LEU A 61 21.83 34.11 -36.76
CA LEU A 61 21.26 33.10 -37.66
C LEU A 61 21.07 33.62 -39.09
N VAL A 62 20.81 34.92 -39.26
CA VAL A 62 20.58 35.57 -40.56
C VAL A 62 21.88 35.95 -41.26
N ASN A 63 22.93 36.35 -40.53
CA ASN A 63 24.20 36.81 -41.14
C ASN A 63 25.15 35.69 -41.57
N GLY A 64 24.69 34.44 -41.71
CA GLY A 64 25.45 33.39 -42.38
C GLY A 64 26.83 33.09 -41.78
N CYS A 65 27.06 33.38 -40.49
CA CYS A 65 28.29 32.99 -39.81
C CYS A 65 28.42 31.47 -39.88
N SER A 66 29.41 31.00 -40.65
CA SER A 66 29.69 29.59 -40.86
C SER A 66 29.84 28.88 -39.52
N THR A 67 28.79 28.18 -39.11
CA THR A 67 28.65 27.44 -37.84
C THR A 67 29.58 26.23 -37.75
N LYS A 68 30.46 26.02 -38.73
CA LYS A 68 31.33 24.85 -38.87
C LYS A 68 32.39 24.68 -37.77
N ARG A 69 32.51 25.60 -36.81
CA ARG A 69 33.58 25.52 -35.80
C ARG A 69 33.19 25.75 -34.34
N PHE A 70 31.91 25.89 -33.98
CA PHE A 70 31.57 25.81 -32.55
C PHE A 70 31.77 24.37 -32.07
N ILE A 71 32.74 24.14 -31.19
CA ILE A 71 32.82 22.92 -30.40
C ILE A 71 31.67 23.03 -29.38
N LEU A 72 30.45 22.66 -29.81
CA LEU A 72 29.25 22.56 -28.99
C LEU A 72 29.40 21.34 -28.06
N GLN A 73 30.32 21.45 -27.12
CA GLN A 73 30.41 20.53 -26.02
C GLN A 73 29.44 20.98 -24.93
N ILE A 74 28.33 20.24 -24.87
CA ILE A 74 27.63 19.80 -23.65
C ILE A 74 26.19 20.34 -23.52
N VAL A 75 25.20 19.44 -23.53
CA VAL A 75 23.91 19.68 -22.85
C VAL A 75 24.12 19.21 -21.40
N THR A 76 24.27 20.15 -20.48
CA THR A 76 24.33 19.87 -19.05
C THR A 76 22.92 19.93 -18.48
N SER A 77 22.37 18.82 -17.99
CA SER A 77 21.23 18.90 -17.08
C SER A 77 21.75 19.21 -15.67
N TRP A 78 21.37 20.36 -15.13
CA TRP A 78 21.71 20.77 -13.77
C TRP A 78 20.47 20.67 -12.85
N LEU A 79 20.73 20.19 -11.63
CA LEU A 79 19.89 20.26 -10.44
C LEU A 79 18.61 19.41 -10.48
N ALA A 80 18.76 18.13 -10.14
CA ALA A 80 17.67 17.33 -9.60
C ALA A 80 17.33 17.83 -8.18
N TYR A 81 16.64 18.97 -8.05
CA TYR A 81 16.20 19.45 -6.73
C TYR A 81 14.98 18.67 -6.27
N ALA A 82 15.02 18.12 -5.07
CA ALA A 82 13.87 17.47 -4.45
C ALA A 82 13.63 18.02 -3.05
N SER A 83 12.35 18.25 -2.75
CA SER A 83 11.83 18.62 -1.45
C SER A 83 10.68 17.67 -1.11
N VAL A 84 10.17 17.76 0.12
CA VAL A 84 9.01 16.97 0.56
C VAL A 84 7.73 17.37 -0.21
N ALA A 85 7.71 18.51 -0.89
CA ALA A 85 6.56 19.00 -1.66
C ALA A 85 6.68 18.76 -3.17
N SER A 86 7.87 18.90 -3.75
CA SER A 86 8.10 18.77 -5.19
C SER A 86 9.51 18.33 -5.54
N TYR A 87 9.70 17.77 -6.73
CA TYR A 87 11.00 17.51 -7.32
C TYR A 87 11.04 18.02 -8.75
N GLY A 88 12.21 18.42 -9.24
CA GLY A 88 12.37 18.99 -10.57
C GLY A 88 13.76 18.84 -11.14
N CYS A 89 13.92 19.26 -12.39
CA CYS A 89 15.19 19.30 -13.09
C CYS A 89 15.25 20.49 -14.05
N VAL A 90 16.46 20.96 -14.34
CA VAL A 90 16.72 21.99 -15.33
C VAL A 90 17.74 21.50 -16.35
N VAL A 91 17.56 21.88 -17.61
CA VAL A 91 18.47 21.56 -18.71
C VAL A 91 19.06 22.85 -19.25
N PHE A 92 20.38 22.88 -19.32
CA PHE A 92 21.16 23.95 -19.90
C PHE A 92 21.94 23.43 -21.11
N LEU A 93 22.18 24.31 -22.07
CA LEU A 93 23.12 24.12 -23.14
C LEU A 93 24.37 24.90 -22.81
N ARG A 94 25.52 24.22 -22.79
CA ARG A 94 26.83 24.81 -22.63
C ARG A 94 27.53 24.75 -24.00
N GLY A 95 28.00 25.90 -24.48
CA GLY A 95 28.85 26.01 -25.65
C GLY A 95 30.23 26.53 -25.23
N VAL A 96 31.28 26.03 -25.86
CA VAL A 96 32.63 26.58 -25.71
C VAL A 96 33.01 27.22 -27.04
N THR A 97 33.35 28.50 -26.99
CA THR A 97 33.83 29.25 -28.16
C THR A 97 35.31 28.94 -28.43
N HIS A 98 35.83 29.34 -29.60
CA HIS A 98 37.25 29.17 -29.92
C HIS A 98 38.19 29.82 -28.93
N ASP A 99 37.76 30.93 -28.33
CA ASP A 99 38.56 31.68 -27.37
C ASP A 99 38.42 31.12 -25.95
N ASN A 100 38.04 29.84 -25.81
CA ASN A 100 37.76 29.14 -24.55
C ASN A 100 36.68 29.78 -23.66
N ARG A 101 35.91 30.74 -24.17
CA ARG A 101 34.79 31.32 -23.40
C ARG A 101 33.64 30.34 -23.32
N VAL A 102 33.14 30.15 -22.11
CA VAL A 102 32.02 29.26 -21.81
C VAL A 102 30.72 30.05 -21.85
N ILE A 103 29.79 29.62 -22.69
CA ILE A 103 28.45 30.19 -22.80
C ILE A 103 27.46 29.16 -22.28
N VAL A 104 26.67 29.51 -21.27
CA VAL A 104 25.60 28.65 -20.75
C VAL A 104 24.25 29.30 -21.04
N LYS A 105 23.32 28.53 -21.61
CA LYS A 105 21.95 28.97 -21.93
C LYS A 105 20.93 28.00 -21.34
N PHE A 106 19.90 28.55 -20.72
CA PHE A 106 18.75 27.76 -20.29
C PHE A 106 18.01 27.21 -21.52
N VAL A 107 17.64 25.92 -21.47
CA VAL A 107 16.85 25.27 -22.53
C VAL A 107 15.44 25.04 -22.05
N CYS A 108 15.29 24.28 -20.95
CA CYS A 108 13.99 23.95 -20.39
C CYS A 108 14.12 23.47 -18.94
N SER A 109 13.01 23.45 -18.23
CA SER A 109 12.90 22.86 -16.90
C SER A 109 11.62 22.04 -16.80
N LYS A 110 11.61 21.10 -15.84
CA LYS A 110 10.42 20.31 -15.54
C LYS A 110 10.37 20.02 -14.05
N SER A 111 9.24 20.32 -13.43
CA SER A 111 8.94 20.01 -12.04
C SER A 111 7.74 19.07 -11.94
N ARG A 112 7.64 18.37 -10.81
CA ARG A 112 6.54 17.47 -10.45
C ARG A 112 6.26 17.59 -8.97
N VAL A 113 4.98 17.50 -8.62
CA VAL A 113 4.54 17.39 -7.22
C VAL A 113 4.86 15.99 -6.71
N VAL A 114 5.22 15.90 -5.44
CA VAL A 114 5.52 14.62 -4.76
C VAL A 114 4.27 13.72 -4.78
N PRO A 115 4.41 12.41 -5.05
CA PRO A 115 3.28 11.49 -5.00
C PRO A 115 2.60 11.48 -3.61
N LEU A 116 1.28 11.29 -3.59
CA LEU A 116 0.50 11.19 -2.34
C LEU A 116 1.03 10.10 -1.40
N LYS A 117 1.57 9.02 -1.97
CA LYS A 117 2.27 8.01 -1.18
C LYS A 117 3.64 8.56 -0.78
N SER A 118 3.85 8.72 0.52
CA SER A 118 5.10 9.23 1.07
C SER A 118 6.31 8.43 0.57
N LEU A 119 7.26 9.15 -0.02
CA LEU A 119 8.56 8.65 -0.43
C LEU A 119 9.63 9.34 0.40
N THR A 120 10.73 8.63 0.64
CA THR A 120 11.91 9.20 1.31
C THR A 120 12.58 10.23 0.41
N LEU A 121 13.18 11.27 0.99
CA LEU A 121 13.87 12.33 0.25
C LEU A 121 14.87 11.79 -0.80
N PRO A 122 15.74 10.82 -0.51
CA PRO A 122 16.66 10.28 -1.53
C PRO A 122 15.95 9.61 -2.72
N ARG A 123 14.75 9.06 -2.53
CA ARG A 123 13.96 8.52 -3.64
C ARG A 123 13.37 9.63 -4.50
N LEU A 124 13.02 10.76 -3.91
CA LEU A 124 12.55 11.94 -4.64
C LEU A 124 13.69 12.58 -5.44
N GLU A 125 14.88 12.67 -4.86
CA GLU A 125 16.11 13.10 -5.56
C GLU A 125 16.42 12.17 -6.74
N LEU A 126 16.33 10.85 -6.54
CA LEU A 126 16.52 9.88 -7.62
C LEU A 126 15.43 10.01 -8.71
N LEU A 127 14.20 10.34 -8.35
CA LEU A 127 13.14 10.67 -9.32
C LEU A 127 13.44 11.96 -10.09
N GLY A 128 14.05 12.95 -9.44
CA GLY A 128 14.58 14.15 -10.09
C GLY A 128 15.67 13.80 -11.12
N CYS A 129 16.60 12.91 -10.76
CA CYS A 129 17.61 12.39 -11.69
C CYS A 129 16.99 11.62 -12.87
N LEU A 130 15.95 10.81 -12.61
CA LEU A 130 15.22 10.14 -13.69
C LEU A 130 14.50 11.14 -14.61
N LEU A 131 13.95 12.21 -14.03
CA LEU A 131 13.28 13.27 -14.78
C LEU A 131 14.27 14.02 -15.67
N SER A 132 15.48 14.31 -15.18
CA SER A 132 16.53 14.99 -15.95
C SER A 132 17.00 14.16 -17.15
N VAL A 133 17.20 12.85 -16.98
CA VAL A 133 17.53 11.93 -18.08
C VAL A 133 16.43 11.90 -19.14
N ARG A 134 15.17 11.80 -18.72
CA ARG A 134 14.03 11.78 -19.64
C ARG A 134 13.87 13.11 -20.38
N LEU A 135 13.99 14.23 -19.69
CA LEU A 135 13.90 15.57 -20.27
C LEU A 135 15.04 15.82 -21.25
N SER A 136 16.26 15.43 -20.89
CA SER A 136 17.44 15.57 -21.77
C SER A 136 17.33 14.71 -23.02
N LYS A 137 16.83 13.46 -22.90
CA LYS A 137 16.57 12.59 -24.06
C LYS A 137 15.49 13.16 -24.98
N GLN A 138 14.48 13.82 -24.43
CA GLN A 138 13.46 14.52 -25.22
C GLN A 138 14.04 15.78 -25.89
N GLY A 139 14.78 16.60 -25.14
CA GLY A 139 15.43 17.81 -25.66
C GLY A 139 16.45 17.51 -26.75
N SER A 140 17.24 16.45 -26.59
CA SER A 140 18.24 16.02 -27.58
C SER A 140 17.62 15.67 -28.93
N LYS A 141 16.39 15.13 -28.97
CA LYS A 141 15.67 14.89 -30.23
C LYS A 141 15.24 16.17 -30.94
N CYS A 142 15.03 17.26 -30.20
CA CYS A 142 14.64 18.55 -30.75
C CYS A 142 15.86 19.36 -31.24
N LEU A 143 17.06 19.01 -30.79
CA LEU A 143 18.29 19.66 -31.24
C LEU A 143 18.68 19.12 -32.62
N LYS A 144 18.99 20.02 -33.55
CA LYS A 144 19.45 19.68 -34.92
C LYS A 144 20.95 19.32 -34.99
N PHE A 145 21.59 19.15 -33.84
CA PHE A 145 23.02 18.88 -33.73
C PHE A 145 23.27 17.90 -32.59
N GLU A 146 24.37 17.16 -32.70
CA GLU A 146 24.77 16.22 -31.68
C GLU A 146 25.42 16.95 -30.49
N ALA A 147 24.91 16.71 -29.29
CA ALA A 147 25.44 17.30 -28.07
C ALA A 147 25.67 16.21 -27.02
N LYS A 148 26.85 16.22 -26.41
CA LYS A 148 27.17 15.30 -25.30
C LYS A 148 26.30 15.64 -24.09
N LEU A 149 25.71 14.61 -23.46
CA LEU A 149 24.86 14.78 -22.28
C LEU A 149 25.67 14.62 -20.99
N TYR A 150 25.57 15.58 -20.08
CA TYR A 150 26.18 15.53 -18.76
C TYR A 150 25.12 15.73 -17.69
N PHE A 151 25.12 14.85 -16.69
CA PHE A 151 24.13 14.84 -15.60
C PHE A 151 24.83 15.15 -14.28
N CYS A 152 24.36 16.17 -13.57
CA CYS A 152 24.89 16.58 -12.27
C CYS A 152 23.83 16.42 -11.18
N THR A 153 24.23 15.87 -10.03
CA THR A 153 23.44 15.78 -8.80
C THR A 153 24.34 16.12 -7.61
N ASP A 154 23.82 16.88 -6.66
CA ASP A 154 24.45 17.18 -5.36
C ASP A 154 24.17 16.08 -4.32
N SER A 155 23.16 15.23 -4.55
CA SER A 155 22.89 14.05 -3.72
C SER A 155 23.92 12.94 -3.90
N ASN A 156 24.81 12.79 -2.92
CA ASN A 156 25.76 11.68 -2.82
C ASN A 156 25.05 10.32 -2.75
N ILE A 157 23.88 10.24 -2.10
CA ILE A 157 23.10 9.00 -2.01
C ILE A 157 22.60 8.58 -3.39
N CYS A 158 22.08 9.52 -4.18
CA CYS A 158 21.66 9.24 -5.55
C CYS A 158 22.84 8.82 -6.42
N ALA A 159 23.98 9.52 -6.31
CA ALA A 159 25.20 9.16 -7.03
C ALA A 159 25.65 7.73 -6.69
N TYR A 160 25.63 7.36 -5.41
CA TYR A 160 25.94 6.01 -4.96
C TYR A 160 24.96 4.97 -5.54
N TRP A 161 23.65 5.22 -5.48
CA TRP A 161 22.64 4.30 -6.03
C TRP A 161 22.75 4.11 -7.54
N ILE A 162 23.04 5.17 -8.28
CA ILE A 162 23.20 5.11 -9.75
C ILE A 162 24.46 4.30 -10.12
N LYS A 163 25.54 4.44 -9.34
CA LYS A 163 26.80 3.72 -9.53
C LYS A 163 26.85 2.36 -8.83
N ALA A 164 25.79 1.95 -8.14
CA ALA A 164 25.79 0.71 -7.36
C ALA A 164 25.94 -0.56 -8.23
N PRO A 165 25.34 -0.66 -9.43
CA PRO A 165 25.57 -1.82 -10.30
C PRO A 165 26.98 -1.81 -10.89
N PHE A 166 27.69 -2.93 -10.84
CA PHE A 166 29.03 -3.10 -11.41
C PHE A 166 29.25 -4.53 -11.91
N LEU A 167 30.20 -4.73 -12.83
CA LEU A 167 30.64 -6.06 -13.26
C LEU A 167 31.79 -6.52 -12.36
N ASP A 168 31.75 -7.77 -11.92
CA ASP A 168 32.89 -8.42 -11.26
C ASP A 168 33.92 -8.93 -12.28
N ASP A 169 35.02 -9.51 -11.79
CA ASP A 169 36.12 -10.04 -12.61
C ASP A 169 35.66 -11.16 -13.57
N ASN A 170 34.51 -11.78 -13.30
CA ASN A 170 33.91 -12.82 -14.14
C ASN A 170 32.83 -12.27 -15.08
N ASN A 171 32.74 -10.95 -15.27
CA ASN A 171 31.70 -10.28 -16.06
C ASN A 171 30.27 -10.53 -15.54
N VAL A 172 30.09 -10.80 -14.26
CA VAL A 172 28.77 -10.96 -13.64
C VAL A 172 28.32 -9.62 -13.05
N LEU A 173 27.10 -9.20 -13.41
CA LEU A 173 26.52 -7.96 -12.91
C LEU A 173 26.09 -8.12 -11.44
N ARG A 174 26.66 -7.31 -10.56
CA ARG A 174 26.40 -7.27 -9.12
C ARG A 174 25.98 -5.89 -8.67
N VAL A 175 25.48 -5.79 -7.43
CA VAL A 175 25.06 -4.54 -6.80
C VAL A 175 25.89 -4.28 -5.56
N ARG A 176 26.51 -3.10 -5.44
CA ARG A 176 27.19 -2.67 -4.22
C ARG A 176 26.19 -2.40 -3.10
N GLY A 177 26.52 -2.89 -1.92
CA GLY A 177 25.77 -2.70 -0.69
C GLY A 177 26.56 -1.87 0.32
N ARG A 178 25.95 -1.61 1.48
CA ARG A 178 26.59 -0.86 2.58
C ARG A 178 27.34 -1.76 3.57
N PHE A 179 27.61 -3.00 3.18
CA PHE A 179 28.20 -4.04 4.03
C PHE A 179 29.64 -4.38 3.58
N GLU A 180 30.33 -3.45 2.92
CA GLU A 180 31.68 -3.69 2.39
C GLU A 180 32.67 -4.10 3.50
N GLU A 181 32.54 -3.52 4.69
CA GLU A 181 33.39 -3.82 5.86
C GLU A 181 32.86 -4.94 6.77
N SER A 182 31.91 -5.75 6.30
CA SER A 182 31.33 -6.83 7.11
C SER A 182 32.01 -8.17 6.87
N GLU A 183 31.86 -9.10 7.81
CA GLU A 183 32.33 -10.49 7.69
C GLU A 183 31.46 -11.36 6.75
N PHE A 184 30.47 -10.76 6.08
CA PHE A 184 29.59 -11.49 5.17
C PHE A 184 30.33 -12.00 3.93
N SER A 185 29.77 -13.02 3.29
CA SER A 185 30.34 -13.52 2.04
C SER A 185 30.26 -12.48 0.92
N THR A 186 31.16 -12.55 -0.05
CA THR A 186 31.17 -11.64 -1.22
C THR A 186 29.82 -11.58 -1.95
N ASN A 187 29.07 -12.69 -1.97
CA ASN A 187 27.74 -12.76 -2.56
C ASN A 187 26.65 -12.06 -1.73
N GLU A 188 26.83 -11.94 -0.42
CA GLU A 188 25.92 -11.22 0.47
C GLU A 188 26.21 -9.72 0.46
N ILE A 189 27.49 -9.36 0.44
CA ILE A 189 27.96 -7.97 0.33
C ILE A 189 27.61 -7.40 -1.06
N HIS A 190 27.88 -8.17 -2.11
CA HIS A 190 27.70 -7.82 -3.52
C HIS A 190 26.83 -8.84 -4.25
N PRO A 191 25.50 -8.83 -3.98
CA PRO A 191 24.59 -9.79 -4.58
C PRO A 191 24.49 -9.65 -6.09
N ILE A 192 24.33 -10.79 -6.76
CA ILE A 192 24.22 -10.90 -8.21
C ILE A 192 22.86 -10.33 -8.65
N LEU A 193 22.87 -9.42 -9.63
CA LEU A 193 21.65 -8.82 -10.14
C LEU A 193 20.89 -9.85 -10.98
N LEU A 194 19.67 -10.15 -10.56
CA LEU A 194 18.84 -11.16 -11.20
C LEU A 194 17.68 -10.51 -11.97
N PRO A 195 17.47 -10.87 -13.25
CA PRO A 195 16.33 -10.37 -14.01
C PRO A 195 15.03 -10.86 -13.37
N ASN A 196 14.03 -9.99 -13.27
CA ASN A 196 12.77 -10.31 -12.61
C ASN A 196 11.75 -11.00 -13.53
N GLN A 197 12.01 -11.08 -14.83
CA GLN A 197 11.17 -11.69 -15.86
C GLN A 197 11.96 -12.79 -16.59
N SER A 198 12.27 -13.87 -15.89
CA SER A 198 12.98 -15.02 -16.47
C SER A 198 12.49 -16.31 -15.85
N LYS A 199 12.44 -17.38 -16.64
CA LYS A 199 12.06 -18.72 -16.15
C LYS A 199 13.06 -19.23 -15.10
N PHE A 200 14.34 -18.92 -15.28
CA PHE A 200 15.38 -19.24 -14.31
C PHE A 200 15.08 -18.61 -12.94
N THR A 201 14.66 -17.33 -12.93
CA THR A 201 14.30 -16.62 -11.70
C THR A 201 13.10 -17.28 -11.00
N GLU A 202 12.08 -17.71 -11.75
CA GLU A 202 10.94 -18.43 -11.17
C GLU A 202 11.36 -19.74 -10.51
N LEU A 203 12.17 -20.55 -11.21
CA LEU A 203 12.68 -21.82 -10.70
C LEU A 203 13.58 -21.62 -9.48
N LEU A 204 14.42 -20.60 -9.48
CA LEU A 204 15.26 -20.23 -8.34
C LEU A 204 14.40 -19.83 -7.14
N ILE A 205 13.37 -19.01 -7.34
CA ILE A 205 12.44 -18.63 -6.26
C ILE A 205 11.75 -19.87 -5.69
N PHE A 206 11.31 -20.79 -6.55
CA PHE A 206 10.67 -22.02 -6.10
C PHE A 206 11.63 -22.91 -5.28
N ARG A 207 12.88 -23.07 -5.72
CA ARG A 207 13.92 -23.78 -4.98
C ARG A 207 14.18 -23.15 -3.61
N GLU A 208 14.34 -21.83 -3.56
CA GLU A 208 14.62 -21.13 -2.30
C GLU A 208 13.39 -21.08 -1.38
N CYS A 209 12.17 -21.14 -1.93
CA CYS A 209 10.94 -21.31 -1.14
C CYS A 209 10.93 -22.65 -0.39
N ASN A 210 11.28 -23.75 -1.07
CA ASN A 210 11.35 -25.08 -0.46
C ASN A 210 12.41 -25.12 0.65
N LYS A 211 13.59 -24.51 0.41
CA LYS A 211 14.65 -24.38 1.43
C LYS A 211 14.27 -23.48 2.60
N ALA A 212 13.39 -22.50 2.37
CA ALA A 212 12.81 -21.65 3.40
C ALA A 212 11.59 -22.28 4.08
N TYR A 213 11.36 -23.59 3.89
CA TYR A 213 10.26 -24.36 4.48
C TYR A 213 8.89 -23.71 4.26
N HIS A 214 8.68 -23.11 3.09
CA HIS A 214 7.44 -22.41 2.75
C HIS A 214 7.06 -21.28 3.73
N GLY A 215 8.03 -20.66 4.42
CA GLY A 215 7.85 -19.55 5.37
C GLY A 215 7.38 -18.21 4.76
N GLY A 216 6.78 -18.26 3.57
CA GLY A 216 6.17 -17.12 2.89
C GLY A 216 7.15 -16.20 2.17
N VAL A 217 6.64 -15.04 1.78
CA VAL A 217 7.35 -14.09 0.92
C VAL A 217 8.60 -13.54 1.60
N CYS A 218 8.53 -13.20 2.89
CA CYS A 218 9.65 -12.59 3.60
C CYS A 218 10.81 -13.57 3.78
N ALA A 219 10.55 -14.81 4.22
CA ALA A 219 11.57 -15.83 4.40
C ALA A 219 12.24 -16.20 3.07
N THR A 220 11.45 -16.42 2.03
CA THR A 220 11.96 -16.73 0.68
C THR A 220 12.81 -15.59 0.15
N LEU A 221 12.37 -14.33 0.31
CA LEU A 221 13.12 -13.17 -0.16
C LEU A 221 14.42 -12.96 0.62
N ALA A 222 14.45 -13.28 1.92
CA ALA A 222 15.66 -13.22 2.73
C ALA A 222 16.71 -14.23 2.25
N LYS A 223 16.30 -15.47 1.97
CA LYS A 223 17.19 -16.49 1.37
C LYS A 223 17.70 -16.11 0.00
N ILE A 224 16.87 -15.52 -0.86
CA ILE A 224 17.31 -15.04 -2.17
C ILE A 224 18.34 -13.92 -2.01
N ARG A 225 18.14 -13.00 -1.06
CA ARG A 225 19.02 -11.84 -0.84
C ARG A 225 20.40 -12.18 -0.32
N SER A 226 20.63 -13.39 0.19
CA SER A 226 21.98 -13.81 0.56
C SER A 226 22.90 -14.05 -0.64
N ARG A 227 22.37 -14.03 -1.87
CA ARG A 227 23.19 -14.21 -3.08
C ARG A 227 22.74 -13.37 -4.27
N TYR A 228 21.47 -13.01 -4.33
CA TYR A 228 20.87 -12.37 -5.49
C TYR A 228 20.08 -11.11 -5.12
N TRP A 229 20.22 -10.07 -5.92
CA TRP A 229 19.41 -8.87 -5.85
C TRP A 229 18.46 -8.80 -7.03
N MET A 230 17.15 -8.80 -6.74
CA MET A 230 16.10 -8.82 -7.76
C MET A 230 15.30 -7.52 -7.76
N PRO A 231 15.25 -6.77 -8.89
CA PRO A 231 14.35 -5.63 -9.03
C PRO A 231 12.90 -6.06 -8.86
N ARG A 232 12.15 -5.37 -7.99
CA ARG A 232 10.77 -5.74 -7.62
C ARG A 232 10.65 -7.15 -7.01
N GLY A 233 11.71 -7.66 -6.38
CA GLY A 233 11.77 -9.05 -5.92
C GLY A 233 10.59 -9.52 -5.05
N ARG A 234 10.08 -8.67 -4.15
CA ARG A 234 8.90 -9.01 -3.33
C ARG A 234 7.65 -9.33 -4.18
N HIS A 235 7.45 -8.60 -5.28
CA HIS A 235 6.32 -8.83 -6.17
C HIS A 235 6.48 -10.14 -6.93
N THR A 236 7.67 -10.39 -7.50
CA THR A 236 7.98 -11.63 -8.23
C THR A 236 7.88 -12.86 -7.33
N VAL A 237 8.44 -12.79 -6.12
CA VAL A 237 8.32 -13.88 -5.13
C VAL A 237 6.86 -14.15 -4.80
N LYS A 238 6.07 -13.11 -4.50
CA LYS A 238 4.63 -13.27 -4.22
C LYS A 238 3.87 -13.92 -5.39
N LYS A 239 4.23 -13.57 -6.64
CA LYS A 239 3.65 -14.19 -7.85
C LYS A 239 3.94 -15.69 -7.87
N VAL A 240 5.21 -16.09 -7.74
CA VAL A 240 5.62 -17.51 -7.77
C VAL A 240 5.01 -18.31 -6.62
N LEU A 241 4.98 -17.75 -5.41
CA LEU A 241 4.41 -18.44 -4.25
C LEU A 241 2.90 -18.68 -4.36
N LYS A 242 2.18 -17.91 -5.20
CA LYS A 242 0.75 -18.13 -5.45
C LYS A 242 0.50 -19.47 -6.16
N ASP A 243 1.44 -19.88 -7.00
CA ASP A 243 1.37 -21.13 -7.78
C ASP A 243 1.94 -22.33 -7.00
N CYS A 244 2.62 -22.08 -5.87
CA CYS A 244 3.10 -23.13 -4.98
C CYS A 244 1.93 -23.73 -4.17
N LEU A 245 1.62 -25.01 -4.41
CA LEU A 245 0.53 -25.72 -3.73
C LEU A 245 0.67 -25.75 -2.21
N ILE A 246 1.89 -25.94 -1.70
CA ILE A 246 2.18 -26.02 -0.27
C ILE A 246 1.94 -24.65 0.39
N CYS A 247 2.50 -23.58 -0.19
CA CYS A 247 2.23 -22.22 0.29
C CYS A 247 0.74 -21.89 0.20
N ARG A 248 0.06 -22.26 -0.89
CA ARG A 248 -1.38 -22.03 -1.03
C ARG A 248 -2.14 -22.70 0.11
N LYS A 249 -1.84 -23.96 0.44
CA LYS A 249 -2.48 -24.69 1.55
C LYS A 249 -2.31 -23.97 2.90
N TYR A 250 -1.11 -23.50 3.22
CA TYR A 250 -0.85 -22.80 4.49
C TYR A 250 -1.47 -21.40 4.58
N TYR A 251 -1.56 -20.68 3.45
CA TYR A 251 -2.07 -19.29 3.40
C TYR A 251 -3.51 -19.18 2.90
N LEU A 252 -4.24 -20.29 2.80
CA LEU A 252 -5.68 -20.28 2.52
C LEU A 252 -6.38 -19.50 3.64
N LYS A 253 -7.22 -18.54 3.24
CA LYS A 253 -8.13 -17.90 4.18
C LYS A 253 -9.16 -18.93 4.63
N THR A 254 -9.50 -18.93 5.90
CA THR A 254 -10.64 -19.69 6.42
C THR A 254 -11.89 -19.27 5.66
N ALA A 255 -12.78 -20.22 5.40
CA ALA A 255 -14.09 -19.92 4.83
C ALA A 255 -14.80 -18.93 5.75
N GLN A 256 -15.22 -17.79 5.21
CA GLN A 256 -16.02 -16.85 5.96
C GLN A 256 -17.44 -17.41 6.04
N LEU A 257 -17.97 -17.54 7.26
CA LEU A 257 -19.36 -17.95 7.46
C LEU A 257 -20.26 -16.89 6.85
N ILE A 258 -21.05 -17.27 5.84
CA ILE A 258 -22.11 -16.42 5.32
C ILE A 258 -23.22 -16.42 6.38
N THR A 259 -23.50 -15.27 6.98
CA THR A 259 -24.60 -15.14 7.93
C THR A 259 -25.92 -15.18 7.17
N ALA A 260 -26.77 -16.15 7.47
CA ALA A 260 -28.12 -16.24 6.91
C ALA A 260 -29.04 -15.16 7.49
N GLN A 261 -30.13 -14.85 6.76
CA GLN A 261 -31.18 -13.96 7.24
C GLN A 261 -31.89 -14.54 8.47
N LEU A 262 -32.23 -13.67 9.44
CA LEU A 262 -32.97 -14.11 10.63
C LEU A 262 -34.38 -14.61 10.24
N PRO A 263 -34.85 -15.72 10.84
CA PRO A 263 -36.20 -16.24 10.60
C PRO A 263 -37.26 -15.25 11.10
N LYS A 264 -38.41 -15.20 10.41
CA LYS A 264 -39.53 -14.29 10.74
C LYS A 264 -39.95 -14.38 12.22
N ASN A 265 -39.93 -15.59 12.78
CA ASN A 265 -40.31 -15.85 14.18
C ASN A 265 -39.33 -15.26 15.23
N LYS A 266 -38.21 -14.65 14.81
CA LYS A 266 -37.31 -13.88 15.68
C LYS A 266 -37.43 -12.36 15.49
N VAL A 267 -38.21 -11.91 14.51
CA VAL A 267 -38.29 -10.50 14.10
C VAL A 267 -39.70 -9.93 14.30
N LEU A 268 -40.73 -10.76 14.13
CA LEU A 268 -42.11 -10.35 14.33
C LEU A 268 -42.47 -10.35 15.82
N GLU A 269 -43.19 -9.31 16.26
CA GLU A 269 -43.73 -9.22 17.61
C GLU A 269 -44.96 -10.12 17.76
N ASN A 270 -44.90 -11.08 18.68
CA ASN A 270 -46.03 -11.95 19.02
C ASN A 270 -46.37 -11.85 20.52
N PRO A 271 -47.60 -12.19 20.93
CA PRO A 271 -47.94 -12.34 22.34
C PRO A 271 -46.99 -13.33 23.05
N PRO A 272 -46.76 -13.18 24.37
CA PRO A 272 -45.86 -14.06 25.13
C PRO A 272 -46.21 -15.55 24.94
N LEU A 273 -45.18 -16.39 24.84
CA LEU A 273 -45.26 -17.85 24.67
C LEU A 273 -45.94 -18.33 23.36
N THR A 274 -46.20 -17.43 22.40
CA THR A 274 -46.69 -17.82 21.06
C THR A 274 -45.64 -18.63 20.29
N VAL A 275 -44.38 -18.18 20.33
CA VAL A 275 -43.22 -18.88 19.79
C VAL A 275 -42.32 -19.28 20.96
N THR A 276 -42.16 -20.58 21.18
CA THR A 276 -41.40 -21.11 22.32
C THR A 276 -40.25 -21.99 21.82
N GLY A 277 -39.03 -21.66 22.23
CA GLY A 277 -37.87 -22.53 22.09
C GLY A 277 -37.79 -23.49 23.27
N ILE A 278 -37.60 -24.79 23.01
CA ILE A 278 -37.47 -25.78 24.09
C ILE A 278 -36.11 -26.48 23.99
N ASP A 279 -35.47 -26.63 25.14
CA ASP A 279 -34.19 -27.31 25.26
C ASP A 279 -34.14 -28.18 26.53
N PHE A 280 -33.21 -29.12 26.57
CA PHE A 280 -32.91 -29.89 27.77
C PHE A 280 -31.61 -29.39 28.40
N THR A 281 -31.64 -29.14 29.70
CA THR A 281 -30.42 -28.96 30.49
C THR A 281 -30.28 -30.11 31.48
N GLY A 282 -29.08 -30.66 31.60
CA GLY A 282 -28.78 -31.76 32.52
C GLY A 282 -28.37 -31.24 33.88
N LEU A 283 -28.93 -31.83 34.94
CA LEU A 283 -28.52 -31.62 36.33
C LEU A 283 -28.12 -32.97 36.95
N ASN A 284 -26.90 -33.05 37.44
CA ASN A 284 -26.47 -34.19 38.24
C ASN A 284 -26.88 -33.95 39.69
N PHE A 285 -27.79 -34.75 40.23
CA PHE A 285 -28.08 -34.75 41.65
C PHE A 285 -27.43 -35.97 42.30
N ARG A 286 -26.72 -35.72 43.40
CA ARG A 286 -26.21 -36.78 44.27
C ARG A 286 -27.23 -37.00 45.38
N SER A 287 -27.83 -38.19 45.42
CA SER A 287 -28.61 -38.64 46.57
C SER A 287 -27.68 -38.91 47.76
N GLU A 288 -28.14 -38.70 48.99
CA GLU A 288 -27.43 -39.08 50.24
C GLU A 288 -27.07 -40.58 50.27
N LYS A 289 -27.79 -41.43 49.51
CA LYS A 289 -27.52 -42.86 49.36
C LYS A 289 -26.97 -43.17 47.97
N ASP A 290 -25.72 -42.75 47.77
CA ASP A 290 -24.69 -43.22 46.83
C ASP A 290 -25.08 -43.76 45.43
N SER A 291 -26.15 -43.23 44.82
CA SER A 291 -26.38 -43.37 43.39
C SER A 291 -26.48 -41.99 42.74
N GLN A 292 -25.56 -41.69 41.82
CA GLN A 292 -25.61 -40.51 40.97
C GLN A 292 -26.82 -40.65 40.03
N GLN A 293 -27.93 -39.99 40.36
CA GLN A 293 -29.09 -39.94 39.47
C GLN A 293 -29.04 -38.65 38.66
N LYS A 294 -28.98 -38.79 37.34
CA LYS A 294 -29.06 -37.66 36.42
C LYS A 294 -30.52 -37.29 36.23
N PHE A 295 -30.82 -36.03 36.46
CA PHE A 295 -32.11 -35.43 36.11
C PHE A 295 -31.89 -34.43 35.00
N TYR A 296 -32.97 -34.08 34.30
CA TYR A 296 -32.95 -33.05 33.27
C TYR A 296 -34.04 -32.05 33.58
N ILE A 297 -33.82 -30.80 33.20
CA ILE A 297 -34.86 -29.79 33.16
C ILE A 297 -35.20 -29.54 31.70
N THR A 298 -36.49 -29.62 31.39
CA THR A 298 -37.03 -29.10 30.14
C THR A 298 -37.19 -27.59 30.30
N LEU A 299 -36.42 -26.83 29.54
CA LEU A 299 -36.45 -25.37 29.50
C LEU A 299 -37.40 -24.92 28.40
N PHE A 300 -38.51 -24.29 28.77
CA PHE A 300 -39.42 -23.65 27.82
C PHE A 300 -39.13 -22.16 27.82
N THR A 301 -38.70 -21.62 26.69
CA THR A 301 -38.23 -20.24 26.57
C THR A 301 -39.05 -19.49 25.53
N CYS A 302 -39.71 -18.39 25.90
CA CYS A 302 -40.38 -17.55 24.91
C CYS A 302 -39.34 -16.86 24.02
N VAL A 303 -39.51 -16.92 22.70
CA VAL A 303 -38.58 -16.28 21.75
C VAL A 303 -38.70 -14.76 21.82
N ASP A 304 -39.92 -14.24 21.95
CA ASP A 304 -40.21 -12.80 21.97
C ASP A 304 -39.83 -12.15 23.31
N THR A 305 -40.34 -12.67 24.44
CA THR A 305 -40.18 -12.04 25.76
C THR A 305 -39.08 -12.62 26.63
N ARG A 306 -38.48 -13.75 26.24
CA ARG A 306 -37.52 -14.51 27.06
C ARG A 306 -38.06 -15.03 28.39
N ALA A 307 -39.38 -15.09 28.56
CA ALA A 307 -40.00 -15.76 29.70
C ALA A 307 -39.58 -17.25 29.75
N LEU A 308 -39.29 -17.74 30.95
CA LEU A 308 -38.81 -19.10 31.19
C LEU A 308 -39.83 -19.90 32.01
N HIS A 309 -40.15 -21.10 31.54
CA HIS A 309 -40.89 -22.11 32.31
C HIS A 309 -40.04 -23.38 32.35
N ASN A 310 -39.87 -23.96 33.54
CA ASN A 310 -38.95 -25.07 33.76
C ASN A 310 -39.70 -26.28 34.30
N GLU A 311 -39.48 -27.45 33.71
CA GLU A 311 -40.07 -28.72 34.14
C GLU A 311 -38.98 -29.74 34.44
N LEU A 312 -38.98 -30.29 35.65
CA LEU A 312 -38.06 -31.37 36.02
C LEU A 312 -38.51 -32.70 35.42
N ILE A 313 -37.58 -33.42 34.79
CA ILE A 313 -37.79 -34.77 34.23
C ILE A 313 -36.64 -35.70 34.62
N THR A 314 -36.93 -36.99 34.72
CA THR A 314 -35.96 -38.03 35.11
C THR A 314 -35.05 -38.46 33.96
N ASP A 315 -35.55 -38.38 32.72
CA ASP A 315 -34.83 -38.79 31.52
C ASP A 315 -35.27 -37.92 30.32
N MET A 316 -34.47 -37.90 29.26
CA MET A 316 -34.78 -37.19 28.02
C MET A 316 -35.66 -38.03 27.06
N THR A 317 -36.38 -39.05 27.55
CA THR A 317 -37.19 -39.90 26.67
C THR A 317 -38.41 -39.14 26.16
N THR A 318 -38.93 -39.57 25.01
CA THR A 318 -40.13 -39.00 24.38
C THR A 318 -41.33 -38.97 25.33
N LYS A 319 -41.54 -40.03 26.14
CA LYS A 319 -42.67 -40.12 27.08
C LYS A 319 -42.60 -39.03 28.16
N ARG A 320 -41.41 -38.80 28.73
CA ARG A 320 -41.21 -37.78 29.76
C ARG A 320 -41.30 -36.37 29.19
N PHE A 321 -40.77 -36.17 27.98
CA PHE A 321 -40.93 -34.91 27.26
C PHE A 321 -42.38 -34.57 26.93
N ILE A 322 -43.16 -35.53 26.40
CA ILE A 322 -44.60 -35.29 26.14
C ILE A 322 -45.34 -34.93 27.43
N SER A 323 -44.98 -35.56 28.55
CA SER A 323 -45.57 -35.26 29.84
C SER A 323 -45.21 -33.84 30.33
N SER A 324 -43.96 -33.39 30.15
CA SER A 324 -43.58 -32.01 30.49
C SER A 324 -44.23 -30.99 29.55
N LEU A 325 -44.30 -31.28 28.25
CA LEU A 325 -44.99 -30.44 27.27
C LEU A 325 -46.48 -30.28 27.60
N ARG A 326 -47.16 -31.37 27.98
CA ARG A 326 -48.57 -31.32 28.41
C ARG A 326 -48.78 -30.43 29.62
N ARG A 327 -47.90 -30.50 30.63
CA ARG A 327 -47.98 -29.63 31.83
C ARG A 327 -47.76 -28.17 31.48
N PHE A 328 -46.81 -27.88 30.60
CA PHE A 328 -46.56 -26.54 30.09
C PHE A 328 -47.79 -25.98 29.35
N LEU A 329 -48.34 -26.72 28.40
CA LEU A 329 -49.53 -26.31 27.63
C LEU A 329 -50.78 -26.16 28.52
N ALA A 330 -50.95 -27.02 29.52
CA ALA A 330 -52.07 -26.93 30.46
C ALA A 330 -52.02 -25.65 31.31
N ARG A 331 -50.82 -25.10 31.56
CA ARG A 331 -50.63 -23.88 32.35
C ARG A 331 -50.75 -22.61 31.51
N TRP A 332 -50.16 -22.61 30.31
CA TRP A 332 -49.98 -21.40 29.50
C TRP A 332 -50.86 -21.34 28.25
N GLY A 333 -51.57 -22.43 27.94
CA GLY A 333 -52.35 -22.56 26.72
C GLY A 333 -51.51 -23.03 25.52
N SER A 334 -52.12 -23.01 24.34
CA SER A 334 -51.53 -23.53 23.11
C SER A 334 -50.46 -22.60 22.53
N CYS A 335 -49.27 -23.15 22.25
CA CYS A 335 -48.25 -22.44 21.46
C CYS A 335 -48.51 -22.61 19.96
N LYS A 336 -48.23 -21.56 19.17
CA LYS A 336 -48.37 -21.62 17.70
C LYS A 336 -47.15 -22.26 17.05
N VAL A 337 -45.96 -21.96 17.55
CA VAL A 337 -44.70 -22.50 17.02
C VAL A 337 -43.81 -22.94 18.16
N VAL A 338 -43.29 -24.16 18.05
CA VAL A 338 -42.28 -24.70 18.96
C VAL A 338 -40.98 -24.90 18.18
N ILE A 339 -39.89 -24.30 18.66
CA ILE A 339 -38.55 -24.42 18.05
C ILE A 339 -37.74 -25.41 18.89
N LEU A 340 -37.30 -26.50 18.25
CA LEU A 340 -36.54 -27.58 18.86
C LEU A 340 -35.24 -27.82 18.09
N ASP A 341 -34.26 -28.41 18.76
CA ASP A 341 -33.10 -28.98 18.07
C ASP A 341 -33.46 -30.34 17.44
N ASN A 342 -32.46 -31.00 16.84
CA ASN A 342 -32.64 -32.28 16.16
C ASN A 342 -32.52 -33.50 17.09
N ALA A 343 -32.70 -33.35 18.41
CA ALA A 343 -32.66 -34.47 19.34
C ALA A 343 -33.71 -35.55 18.99
N LYS A 344 -33.35 -36.82 19.25
CA LYS A 344 -34.18 -37.98 18.87
C LYS A 344 -35.56 -37.97 19.53
N SER A 345 -35.65 -37.55 20.79
CA SER A 345 -36.90 -37.46 21.53
C SER A 345 -37.85 -36.40 20.97
N PHE A 346 -37.33 -35.25 20.54
CA PHE A 346 -38.10 -34.20 19.88
C PHE A 346 -38.64 -34.66 18.53
N LYS A 347 -37.79 -35.25 17.67
CA LYS A 347 -38.24 -35.79 16.36
C LYS A 347 -39.32 -36.86 16.51
N THR A 348 -39.18 -37.74 17.51
CA THR A 348 -40.18 -38.77 17.78
C THR A 348 -41.49 -38.15 18.24
N THR A 349 -41.43 -37.09 19.05
CA THR A 349 -42.61 -36.36 19.53
C THR A 349 -43.31 -35.62 18.39
N ASP A 350 -42.57 -34.98 17.48
CA ASP A 350 -43.13 -34.33 16.29
C ASP A 350 -43.91 -35.33 15.41
N ASN A 351 -43.36 -36.52 15.18
CA ASN A 351 -44.06 -37.58 14.45
C ASN A 351 -45.36 -37.99 15.16
N ILE A 352 -45.31 -38.18 16.49
CA ILE A 352 -46.49 -38.53 17.28
C ILE A 352 -47.56 -37.44 17.20
N LEU A 353 -47.17 -36.16 17.34
CA LEU A 353 -48.10 -35.03 17.27
C LEU A 353 -48.71 -34.87 15.87
N LYS A 354 -47.95 -35.14 14.80
CA LYS A 354 -48.47 -35.16 13.42
C LYS A 354 -49.51 -36.26 13.23
N GLU A 355 -49.27 -37.46 13.74
CA GLU A 355 -50.28 -38.53 13.69
C GLU A 355 -51.53 -38.16 14.49
N PHE A 356 -51.39 -37.59 15.69
CA PHE A 356 -52.54 -37.08 16.44
C PHE A 356 -53.30 -35.97 15.71
N SER A 357 -52.60 -35.06 15.03
CA SER A 357 -53.24 -33.98 14.29
C SER A 357 -54.13 -34.50 13.16
N LYS A 358 -53.76 -35.60 12.49
CA LYS A 358 -54.60 -36.22 11.46
C LYS A 358 -55.92 -36.72 12.03
N ILE A 359 -55.89 -37.29 13.24
CA ILE A 359 -57.08 -37.85 13.92
C ILE A 359 -57.99 -36.72 14.41
N ILE A 360 -57.42 -35.62 14.90
CA ILE A 360 -58.20 -34.50 15.48
C ILE A 360 -58.88 -33.65 14.40
N VAL A 361 -58.35 -33.63 13.17
CA VAL A 361 -58.96 -32.90 12.03
C VAL A 361 -60.28 -33.55 11.57
N ASP A 362 -60.59 -34.78 11.98
CA ASP A 362 -61.87 -35.45 11.70
C ASP A 362 -63.01 -35.07 12.67
N LEU A 363 -62.82 -34.04 13.52
CA LEU A 363 -63.80 -33.62 14.55
C LEU A 363 -64.47 -32.26 14.32
N ASP A 364 -64.33 -31.65 13.14
CA ASP A 364 -65.14 -30.50 12.71
C ASP A 364 -65.65 -30.64 11.27
#